data_AF-A0A6I7XLX0-F1
#
_entry.id   AF-A0A6I7XLX0-F1
#
_cell.length_a   1.000
_cell.length_b   1.000
_cell.length_c   1.000
_cell.angle_alpha   90.00
_cell.angle_beta   90.00
_cell.angle_gamma   90.00
#
_symmetry.space_group_name_H-M   'P 1'
#
loop_
_entity.id
_entity.type
_entity.pdbx_description
1 polymer ?
#
loop_
_entity_poly.entity_id
_entity_poly.type
_entity_poly.pdbx_seq_one_letter_code
_entity_poly.pdbx_strand_id
1 'polypeptide(L)'
;MRKMLLIIISAIAAFALAACTGNKVNESTSKKFIPKAEEIVSLLNEAKYKEVYEKFDSKMKAALPEEKMKDLTPIIEKAGTFEIIEKQSIEENDGLYTVILVAKYSKEQRTFIITYNDKEEIAGLVIK
;
A
#
# COMPACT_ATOMS: atom_id res chain seq x y z
N MET A 1 -0.49 7.46 -67.71
CA MET A 1 -1.51 8.14 -66.88
C MET A 1 -1.46 7.51 -65.50
N ARG A 2 -0.72 8.12 -64.57
CA ARG A 2 -1.26 9.04 -63.55
C ARG A 2 -1.95 8.28 -62.40
N LYS A 3 -1.32 8.39 -61.22
CA LYS A 3 -1.87 8.20 -59.86
C LYS A 3 -2.07 6.71 -59.52
N MET A 4 -1.43 6.13 -58.53
CA MET A 4 -1.53 6.57 -57.13
C MET A 4 -0.32 6.07 -56.33
N LEU A 5 0.46 7.04 -55.85
CA LEU A 5 1.41 6.88 -54.76
C LEU A 5 0.62 6.66 -53.45
N LEU A 6 1.24 5.96 -52.48
CA LEU A 6 0.86 5.83 -51.06
C LEU A 6 -0.30 4.85 -50.83
N ILE A 7 -0.16 3.85 -49.95
CA ILE A 7 -0.48 4.00 -48.52
C ILE A 7 0.01 2.74 -47.76
N ILE A 8 0.88 2.96 -46.75
CA ILE A 8 1.02 2.26 -45.44
C ILE A 8 1.43 0.76 -45.49
N ILE A 9 2.72 0.38 -45.49
CA ILE A 9 3.70 0.36 -44.36
C ILE A 9 3.12 0.02 -42.98
N SER A 10 3.17 -1.28 -42.68
CA SER A 10 3.85 -1.90 -41.51
C SER A 10 3.31 -1.72 -40.08
N ALA A 11 3.30 -2.88 -39.40
CA ALA A 11 3.27 -3.11 -37.94
C ALA A 11 1.90 -2.88 -37.26
N ILE A 12 1.08 -3.89 -37.00
CA ILE A 12 1.29 -4.92 -35.95
C ILE A 12 2.10 -4.37 -34.78
N ALA A 13 1.42 -3.75 -33.83
CA ALA A 13 1.88 -3.68 -32.45
C ALA A 13 0.68 -3.52 -31.50
N ALA A 14 0.51 -4.53 -30.64
CA ALA A 14 -0.12 -4.47 -29.32
C ALA A 14 -1.65 -4.37 -29.23
N PHE A 15 -2.34 -5.43 -29.67
CA PHE A 15 -3.30 -6.06 -28.74
C PHE A 15 -2.49 -6.58 -27.54
N ALA A 16 -2.62 -5.95 -26.36
CA ALA A 16 -2.51 -6.56 -25.03
C ALA A 16 -2.29 -5.49 -23.95
N LEU A 17 -3.38 -4.86 -23.49
CA LEU A 17 -3.46 -4.37 -22.11
C LEU A 17 -4.82 -4.73 -21.51
N ALA A 18 -5.18 -6.02 -21.61
CA ALA A 18 -6.06 -6.64 -20.64
C ALA A 18 -5.20 -7.08 -19.45
N ALA A 19 -4.80 -6.12 -18.61
CA ALA A 19 -4.12 -6.40 -17.36
C ALA A 19 -4.52 -5.33 -16.34
N CYS A 20 -5.61 -5.62 -15.64
CA CYS A 20 -5.93 -5.23 -14.26
C CYS A 20 -7.29 -5.86 -13.93
N THR A 21 -7.32 -7.20 -13.84
CA THR A 21 -8.49 -7.95 -13.37
C THR A 21 -8.45 -8.07 -11.84
N GLY A 22 -8.18 -6.96 -11.16
CA GLY A 22 -8.59 -6.74 -9.78
C GLY A 22 -9.70 -5.70 -9.83
N ASN A 23 -10.75 -5.85 -9.04
CA ASN A 23 -11.74 -4.78 -8.90
C ASN A 23 -10.98 -3.48 -8.61
N LYS A 24 -10.94 -2.56 -9.57
CA LYS A 24 -10.29 -1.27 -9.37
C LYS A 24 -11.10 -0.57 -8.31
N VAL A 25 -10.55 -0.52 -7.09
CA VAL A 25 -11.02 0.37 -6.05
C VAL A 25 -11.06 1.77 -6.66
N ASN A 26 -12.16 2.50 -6.42
CA ASN A 26 -12.35 3.79 -7.05
C ASN A 26 -11.26 4.78 -6.61
N GLU A 27 -11.04 5.81 -7.43
CA GLU A 27 -9.97 6.79 -7.19
C GLU A 27 -10.16 7.55 -5.87
N SER A 28 -11.41 7.79 -5.46
CA SER A 28 -11.70 8.50 -4.20
C SER A 28 -11.27 7.68 -2.99
N THR A 29 -11.53 6.37 -2.99
CA THR A 29 -11.10 5.46 -1.92
C THR A 29 -9.57 5.38 -1.88
N SER A 30 -8.92 5.30 -3.04
CA SER A 30 -7.45 5.31 -3.13
C SER A 30 -6.84 6.58 -2.55
N LYS A 31 -7.35 7.75 -2.96
CA LYS A 31 -6.92 9.07 -2.46
C LYS A 31 -7.16 9.27 -0.96
N LYS A 32 -8.10 8.52 -0.38
CA LYS A 32 -8.44 8.57 1.04
C LYS A 32 -7.52 7.73 1.90
N PHE A 33 -7.30 6.46 1.54
CA PHE A 33 -6.65 5.50 2.43
C PHE A 33 -5.16 5.33 2.20
N ILE A 34 -4.66 5.54 0.97
CA ILE A 34 -3.22 5.43 0.69
C ILE A 34 -2.42 6.43 1.54
N PRO A 35 -2.74 7.75 1.56
CA PRO A 35 -1.96 8.70 2.38
C PRO A 35 -2.01 8.40 3.87
N LYS A 36 -3.13 7.85 4.37
CA LYS A 36 -3.24 7.39 5.76
C LYS A 36 -2.29 6.22 6.03
N ALA A 37 -2.16 5.28 5.09
CA ALA A 37 -1.26 4.15 5.24
C ALA A 37 0.21 4.60 5.21
N GLU A 38 0.56 5.56 4.35
CA GLU A 38 1.89 6.18 4.31
C GLU A 38 2.23 6.87 5.64
N GLU A 39 1.26 7.58 6.23
CA GLU A 39 1.39 8.17 7.58
C GLU A 39 1.74 7.08 8.62
N ILE A 40 1.03 5.94 8.61
CA ILE A 40 1.33 4.83 9.52
C ILE A 40 2.74 4.28 9.31
N VAL A 41 3.19 4.13 8.07
CA VAL A 41 4.57 3.71 7.77
C VAL A 41 5.58 4.71 8.33
N SER A 42 5.34 6.02 8.21
CA SER A 42 6.20 7.05 8.82
C SER A 42 6.25 6.91 10.34
N LEU A 43 5.09 6.81 11.00
CA LEU A 43 5.00 6.67 12.45
C LEU A 43 5.70 5.40 12.96
N LEU A 44 5.58 4.29 12.25
CA LEU A 44 6.27 3.04 12.58
C LEU A 44 7.79 3.16 12.45
N ASN A 45 8.27 3.86 11.42
CA ASN A 45 9.70 4.17 11.24
C ASN A 45 10.25 5.11 12.31
N GLU A 46 9.42 6.03 12.81
CA GLU A 46 9.76 6.96 13.89
C GLU A 46 9.52 6.36 15.29
N ALA A 47 9.16 5.06 15.38
CA ALA A 47 8.80 4.36 16.61
C ALA A 47 7.69 5.06 17.44
N LYS A 48 6.80 5.81 16.78
CA LYS A 48 5.65 6.52 17.37
C LYS A 48 4.46 5.57 17.57
N TYR A 49 4.67 4.52 18.35
CA TYR A 49 3.68 3.45 18.52
C TYR A 49 2.36 3.89 19.15
N LYS A 50 2.40 4.85 20.08
CA LYS A 50 1.19 5.42 20.68
C LYS A 50 0.25 6.03 19.64
N GLU A 51 0.81 6.78 18.67
CA GLU A 51 0.03 7.44 17.62
C GLU A 51 -0.61 6.42 16.66
N VAL A 52 0.09 5.32 16.38
CA VAL A 52 -0.47 4.20 15.59
C VAL A 52 -1.54 3.46 16.40
N TYR A 53 -1.28 3.17 17.68
CA TYR A 53 -2.20 2.50 18.58
C TYR A 53 -3.52 3.28 18.75
N GLU A 54 -3.48 4.60 18.84
CA GLU A 54 -4.69 5.43 18.97
C GLU A 54 -5.64 5.25 17.75
N LYS A 55 -5.08 5.00 16.56
CA LYS A 55 -5.80 4.77 15.31
C LYS A 55 -6.34 3.34 15.16
N PHE A 56 -6.01 2.41 16.07
CA PHE A 56 -6.54 1.04 16.04
C PHE A 56 -8.01 0.99 16.45
N ASP A 57 -8.74 0.06 15.84
CA ASP A 57 -10.06 -0.34 16.32
C ASP A 57 -9.96 -1.08 17.68
N SER A 58 -11.09 -1.30 18.33
CA SER A 58 -11.11 -1.94 19.66
C SER A 58 -10.52 -3.36 19.66
N LYS A 59 -10.67 -4.11 18.57
CA LYS A 59 -10.16 -5.46 18.44
C LYS A 59 -8.64 -5.47 18.30
N MET A 60 -8.10 -4.57 17.46
CA MET A 60 -6.67 -4.39 17.28
C MET A 60 -6.00 -3.86 18.55
N LYS A 61 -6.63 -2.94 19.29
CA LYS A 61 -6.12 -2.49 20.59
C LYS A 61 -5.97 -3.64 21.59
N ALA A 62 -6.91 -4.58 21.60
CA ALA A 62 -6.83 -5.77 22.44
C ALA A 62 -5.80 -6.80 21.94
N ALA A 63 -5.68 -6.98 20.62
CA ALA A 63 -4.79 -7.98 20.02
C ALA A 63 -3.31 -7.55 20.00
N LEU A 64 -3.05 -6.25 19.82
CA LEU A 64 -1.73 -5.66 19.78
C LEU A 64 -1.69 -4.39 20.67
N PRO A 65 -1.53 -4.57 21.99
CA PRO A 65 -1.37 -3.46 22.92
C PRO A 65 -0.14 -2.60 22.59
N GLU A 66 -0.17 -1.31 22.91
CA GLU A 66 0.94 -0.36 22.66
C GLU A 66 2.30 -0.92 23.11
N GLU A 67 2.36 -1.54 24.28
CA GLU A 67 3.60 -2.11 24.82
C GLU A 67 4.20 -3.21 23.93
N LYS A 68 3.35 -3.98 23.25
CA LYS A 68 3.75 -5.06 22.32
C LYS A 68 4.13 -4.53 20.94
N MET A 69 3.74 -3.32 20.58
CA MET A 69 4.14 -2.70 19.31
C MET A 69 5.65 -2.42 19.26
N LYS A 70 6.32 -2.31 20.41
CA LYS A 70 7.79 -2.19 20.48
C LYS A 70 8.51 -3.41 19.90
N ASP A 71 7.86 -4.56 19.84
CA ASP A 71 8.41 -5.76 19.21
C ASP A 71 8.53 -5.60 17.67
N LEU A 72 7.91 -4.56 17.08
CA LEU A 72 8.04 -4.21 15.67
C LEU A 72 9.34 -3.43 15.36
N THR A 73 9.92 -2.71 16.32
CA THR A 73 11.16 -1.93 16.14
C THR A 73 12.29 -2.76 15.53
N PRO A 74 12.69 -3.92 16.12
CA PRO A 74 13.79 -4.71 15.56
C PRO A 74 13.50 -5.25 14.16
N ILE A 75 12.23 -5.44 13.80
CA ILE A 75 11.83 -5.90 12.46
C ILE A 75 12.10 -4.79 11.44
N ILE A 76 11.74 -3.55 11.77
CA ILE A 76 11.92 -2.39 10.90
C ILE A 76 13.40 -1.99 10.83
N GLU A 77 14.09 -1.89 11.96
CA GLU A 77 15.51 -1.52 12.01
C GLU A 77 16.43 -2.50 11.27
N LYS A 78 16.06 -3.79 11.27
CA LYS A 78 16.78 -4.81 10.49
C LYS A 78 16.79 -4.49 8.99
N ALA A 79 15.74 -3.83 8.49
CA ALA A 79 15.65 -3.43 7.09
C ALA A 79 16.59 -2.28 6.71
N GLY A 80 17.09 -1.53 7.70
CA GLY A 80 17.99 -0.41 7.50
C GLY A 80 17.28 0.93 7.49
N THR A 81 17.83 1.91 6.77
CA THR A 81 17.26 3.25 6.66
C THR A 81 16.16 3.24 5.60
N PHE A 82 14.99 3.78 5.93
CA PHE A 82 13.91 3.97 4.97
C PHE A 82 14.37 4.88 3.81
N GLU A 83 14.07 4.47 2.57
CA GLU A 83 14.41 5.25 1.37
C GLU A 83 13.15 5.79 0.69
N ILE A 84 12.23 4.91 0.28
CA ILE A 84 11.03 5.28 -0.50
C ILE A 84 9.98 4.17 -0.48
N ILE A 85 8.71 4.52 -0.73
CA ILE A 85 7.66 3.57 -1.10
C ILE A 85 7.71 3.35 -2.62
N GLU A 86 8.07 2.14 -3.05
CA GLU A 86 8.21 1.79 -4.48
C GLU A 86 6.88 1.43 -5.13
N LYS A 87 5.98 0.79 -4.37
CA LYS A 87 4.68 0.31 -4.87
C LYS A 87 3.61 0.53 -3.83
N GLN A 88 2.43 0.83 -4.34
CA GLN A 88 1.22 0.99 -3.54
C GLN A 88 0.04 0.35 -4.28
N SER A 89 -0.81 -0.33 -3.54
CA SER A 89 -2.10 -0.82 -4.02
C SER A 89 -3.11 -0.79 -2.90
N ILE A 90 -4.39 -0.79 -3.28
CA ILE A 90 -5.50 -0.87 -2.35
C ILE A 90 -6.51 -1.88 -2.85
N GLU A 91 -7.04 -2.66 -1.93
CA GLU A 91 -8.11 -3.63 -2.14
C GLU A 91 -9.27 -3.30 -1.20
N GLU A 92 -10.49 -3.48 -1.69
CA GLU A 92 -11.71 -3.36 -0.90
C GLU A 92 -12.41 -4.70 -0.86
N ASN A 93 -12.71 -5.19 0.34
CA ASN A 93 -13.44 -6.44 0.55
C ASN A 93 -14.35 -6.28 1.79
N ASP A 94 -15.66 -6.44 1.61
CA ASP A 94 -16.66 -6.41 2.70
C ASP A 94 -16.53 -5.21 3.66
N GLY A 95 -16.33 -3.99 3.13
CA GLY A 95 -16.18 -2.77 3.93
C GLY A 95 -14.81 -2.64 4.63
N LEU A 96 -13.85 -3.47 4.26
CA LEU A 96 -12.46 -3.38 4.68
C LEU A 96 -11.58 -2.89 3.53
N TYR A 97 -10.80 -1.85 3.81
CA TYR A 97 -9.90 -1.21 2.86
C TYR A 97 -8.46 -1.58 3.21
N THR A 98 -7.85 -2.47 2.43
CA THR A 98 -6.48 -2.96 2.67
C THR A 98 -5.51 -2.26 1.74
N VAL A 99 -4.62 -1.45 2.31
CA VAL A 99 -3.53 -0.80 1.59
C VAL A 99 -2.26 -1.63 1.74
N ILE A 100 -1.60 -1.89 0.63
CA ILE A 100 -0.32 -2.61 0.55
C ILE A 100 0.74 -1.63 0.07
N LEU A 101 1.75 -1.38 0.89
CA LEU A 101 2.88 -0.49 0.61
C LEU A 101 4.17 -1.29 0.61
N VAL A 102 4.88 -1.31 -0.52
CA VAL A 102 6.22 -1.90 -0.62
C VAL A 102 7.23 -0.79 -0.43
N ALA A 103 7.89 -0.78 0.72
CA ALA A 103 8.90 0.21 1.08
C ALA A 103 10.31 -0.38 0.89
N LYS A 104 11.16 0.40 0.23
CA LYS A 104 12.58 0.13 0.09
C LYS A 104 13.33 0.71 1.28
N TYR A 105 14.19 -0.10 1.86
CA TYR A 105 15.18 0.30 2.85
C TYR A 105 16.58 -0.04 2.35
N SER A 106 17.60 0.48 3.04
CA SER A 106 18.99 0.31 2.63
C SER A 106 19.52 -1.13 2.65
N LYS A 107 18.87 -2.07 3.37
CA LYS A 107 19.28 -3.48 3.42
C LYS A 107 18.28 -4.44 2.78
N GLU A 108 16.98 -4.21 2.95
CA GLU A 108 15.94 -5.08 2.37
C GLU A 108 14.65 -4.30 2.07
N GLN A 109 13.70 -4.93 1.37
CA GLN A 109 12.36 -4.38 1.20
C GLN A 109 11.45 -4.85 2.33
N ARG A 110 10.50 -3.99 2.73
CA ARG A 110 9.43 -4.36 3.65
C ARG A 110 8.08 -4.06 3.04
N THR A 111 7.14 -4.99 3.20
CA THR A 111 5.75 -4.79 2.78
C THR A 111 4.90 -4.52 4.02
N PHE A 112 4.29 -3.35 4.04
CA PHE A 112 3.30 -2.95 5.04
C PHE A 112 1.91 -3.21 4.48
N ILE A 113 1.12 -3.99 5.20
CA ILE A 113 -0.28 -4.27 4.87
C ILE A 113 -1.11 -3.69 6.00
N ILE A 114 -1.89 -2.66 5.68
CA ILE A 114 -2.69 -1.89 6.64
C ILE A 114 -4.14 -1.96 6.20
N THR A 115 -4.99 -2.54 7.03
CA THR A 115 -6.43 -2.69 6.76
C THR A 115 -7.21 -1.69 7.60
N TYR A 116 -8.07 -0.91 6.97
CA TYR A 116 -9.00 0.02 7.59
C TYR A 116 -10.42 -0.52 7.54
N ASN A 117 -11.20 -0.26 8.59
CA ASN A 117 -12.65 -0.46 8.58
C ASN A 117 -13.39 0.78 8.03
N ASP A 118 -14.72 0.69 7.91
CA ASP A 118 -15.58 1.80 7.44
C ASP A 118 -15.49 3.08 8.29
N LYS A 119 -15.03 2.98 9.54
CA LYS A 119 -14.79 4.12 10.45
C LYS A 119 -13.39 4.71 10.31
N GLU A 120 -12.61 4.22 9.35
CA GLU A 120 -11.22 4.61 9.10
C GLU A 120 -10.26 4.26 10.24
N GLU A 121 -10.66 3.34 11.14
CA GLU A 121 -9.81 2.77 12.17
C GLU A 121 -9.02 1.59 11.59
N ILE A 122 -7.80 1.38 12.06
CA ILE A 122 -6.96 0.25 11.65
C ILE A 122 -7.50 -1.02 12.28
N ALA A 123 -7.98 -1.93 11.43
CA ALA A 123 -8.48 -3.26 11.76
C ALA A 123 -7.45 -4.38 11.49
N GLY A 124 -6.30 -4.04 10.87
CA GLY A 124 -5.21 -4.97 10.63
C GLY A 124 -3.89 -4.27 10.32
N LEU A 125 -2.79 -4.81 10.85
CA LEU A 125 -1.43 -4.35 10.59
C LEU A 125 -0.51 -5.58 10.44
N VAL A 126 0.17 -5.69 9.29
CA VAL A 126 1.17 -6.73 9.04
C VAL A 126 2.41 -6.11 8.40
N ILE A 127 3.59 -6.51 8.85
CA ILE A 127 4.89 -6.14 8.28
C ILE A 127 5.58 -7.43 7.82
N LYS A 128 5.94 -7.51 6.54
CA LYS A 128 6.67 -8.64 5.94
C LYS A 128 8.04 -8.18 5.47
#